data_AF-A0A9D4LBW4-F1
#
_entry.id   AF-A0A9D4LBW4-F1
#
_cell.length_a   1.000
_cell.length_b   1.000
_cell.length_c   1.000
_cell.angle_alpha   90.00
_cell.angle_beta   90.00
_cell.angle_gamma   90.00
#
_symmetry.space_group_name_H-M   'P 1'
#
loop_
_entity.id
_entity.type
_entity.pdbx_description
1 polymer ?
#
loop_
_entity_poly.entity_id
_entity_poly.type
_entity_poly.pdbx_seq_one_letter_code
_entity_poly.pdbx_strand_id
1 'polypeptide(L)'
;MTEINDLEKQLSQRLGLKKIIERFIEKLAEAKEDDMLRYETTIEALQNKVCSLQSLNEKILSLTDAKSTPDEMLESEEYTFDLEVKLRKFRQYLLQISSSKDAQVVPTQRCEAQTQDKQSRN
;
A
#
# COMPACT_ATOMS: atom_id res chain seq x y z
N MET A 1 25.16 -19.95 6.91
CA MET A 1 24.48 -19.18 7.99
C MET A 1 24.13 -17.75 7.56
N THR A 2 24.72 -17.20 6.49
CA THR A 2 24.51 -15.81 6.04
C THR A 2 23.16 -15.57 5.34
N GLU A 3 22.74 -16.42 4.39
CA GLU A 3 21.47 -16.22 3.65
C GLU A 3 20.20 -16.35 4.49
N ILE A 4 20.17 -17.29 5.46
CA ILE A 4 19.00 -17.48 6.35
C ILE A 4 18.80 -16.24 7.23
N ASN A 5 19.88 -15.66 7.77
CA ASN A 5 19.82 -14.44 8.57
C ASN A 5 19.40 -13.21 7.74
N ASP A 6 19.78 -13.16 6.45
CA ASP A 6 19.39 -12.07 5.56
C ASP A 6 17.89 -12.16 5.19
N LEU A 7 17.36 -13.35 4.94
CA LEU A 7 15.93 -13.55 4.69
C LEU A 7 15.07 -13.24 5.91
N GLU A 8 15.47 -13.66 7.11
CA GLU A 8 14.76 -13.33 8.36
C GLU A 8 14.73 -11.81 8.61
N LYS A 9 15.83 -11.12 8.31
CA LYS A 9 15.92 -9.66 8.40
C LYS A 9 15.00 -8.97 7.38
N GLN A 10 15.01 -9.41 6.13
CA GLN A 10 14.11 -8.89 5.08
C GLN A 10 12.64 -9.12 5.44
N LEU A 11 12.29 -10.31 5.92
CA LEU A 11 10.95 -10.64 6.37
C LEU A 11 10.51 -9.72 7.53
N SER A 12 11.39 -9.51 8.51
CA SER A 12 11.13 -8.61 9.64
C SER A 12 10.87 -7.16 9.18
N GLN A 13 11.65 -6.66 8.23
CA GLN A 13 11.43 -5.34 7.62
C GLN A 13 10.07 -5.25 6.90
N ARG A 14 9.74 -6.25 6.09
CA ARG A 14 8.47 -6.33 5.34
C ARG A 14 7.26 -6.44 6.26
N LEU A 15 7.36 -7.19 7.35
CA LEU A 15 6.34 -7.20 8.41
C LEU A 15 6.23 -5.84 9.12
N GLY A 16 7.32 -5.10 9.24
CA GLY A 16 7.31 -3.70 9.70
C GLY A 16 6.48 -2.79 8.79
N LEU A 17 6.62 -2.94 7.46
CA LEU A 17 5.81 -2.18 6.48
C LEU A 17 4.32 -2.53 6.59
N LYS A 18 3.99 -3.82 6.79
CA LYS A 18 2.61 -4.26 7.06
C LYS A 18 1.99 -3.49 8.23
N LYS A 19 2.69 -3.40 9.36
CA LYS A 19 2.21 -2.66 10.55
C LYS A 19 1.99 -1.17 10.30
N ILE A 20 2.78 -0.56 9.40
CA ILE A 20 2.58 0.85 9.02
C ILE A 20 1.28 1.00 8.23
N ILE A 21 1.01 0.08 7.29
CA ILE A 21 -0.22 0.08 6.49
C ILE A 21 -1.44 -0.13 7.40
N GLU A 22 -1.38 -1.07 8.35
CA GLU A 22 -2.44 -1.32 9.33
C GLU A 22 -2.79 -0.05 10.12
N ARG A 23 -1.80 0.69 10.62
CA ARG A 23 -2.04 1.97 11.30
C ARG A 23 -2.66 3.04 10.39
N PHE A 24 -2.38 3.01 9.09
CA PHE A 24 -3.04 3.92 8.15
C PHE A 24 -4.51 3.56 7.97
N ILE A 25 -4.86 2.26 7.94
CA ILE A 25 -6.26 1.80 7.88
C ILE A 25 -7.02 2.27 9.12
N GLU A 26 -6.44 2.06 10.30
CA GLU A 26 -7.04 2.49 11.58
C GLU A 26 -7.32 4.00 11.57
N LYS A 27 -6.34 4.82 11.20
CA LYS A 27 -6.51 6.28 11.12
C LYS A 27 -7.55 6.74 10.11
N LEU A 28 -7.70 6.03 8.99
CA LEU A 28 -8.75 6.33 8.01
C LEU A 28 -10.13 5.94 8.54
N ALA A 29 -10.24 4.86 9.31
CA ALA A 29 -11.49 4.45 9.95
C ALA A 29 -11.93 5.50 10.99
N GLU A 30 -11.02 5.94 11.85
CA GLU A 30 -11.24 7.02 12.83
C GLU A 30 -11.71 8.32 12.12
N ALA A 31 -10.99 8.76 11.08
CA ALA A 31 -11.36 9.97 10.34
C ALA A 31 -12.72 9.87 9.63
N LYS A 32 -13.14 8.66 9.23
CA LYS A 32 -14.45 8.43 8.62
C LYS A 32 -15.58 8.58 9.62
N GLU A 33 -15.37 8.19 10.87
CA GLU A 33 -16.36 8.35 11.94
C GLU A 33 -16.53 9.82 12.35
N ASP A 34 -15.44 10.59 12.38
CA ASP A 34 -15.46 11.98 12.87
C ASP A 34 -15.97 13.02 11.84
N ASP A 35 -15.73 12.80 10.53
CA ASP A 35 -15.88 13.85 9.49
C ASP A 35 -16.61 13.37 8.22
N MET A 36 -17.55 12.42 8.40
CA MET A 36 -18.18 11.60 7.36
C MET A 36 -18.78 12.38 6.16
N LEU A 37 -19.22 13.63 6.34
CA LEU A 37 -19.83 14.45 5.29
C LEU A 37 -18.87 15.44 4.61
N ARG A 38 -17.76 15.82 5.25
CA ARG A 38 -16.90 16.91 4.76
C ARG A 38 -15.78 16.42 3.85
N TYR A 39 -15.31 15.19 4.07
CA TYR A 39 -14.14 14.64 3.37
C TYR A 39 -14.41 13.28 2.70
N GLU A 40 -15.66 12.88 2.50
CA GLU A 40 -16.05 11.55 1.98
C GLU A 40 -15.27 11.13 0.72
N THR A 41 -15.21 11.99 -0.31
CA THR A 41 -14.45 11.73 -1.55
C THR A 41 -12.95 11.59 -1.32
N THR A 42 -12.41 12.32 -0.33
CA THR A 42 -10.99 12.26 0.03
C THR A 42 -10.68 10.96 0.79
N ILE A 43 -11.56 10.57 1.70
CA ILE A 43 -11.45 9.32 2.46
C ILE A 43 -11.55 8.13 1.52
N GLU A 44 -12.48 8.12 0.56
CA GLU A 44 -12.59 7.08 -0.48
C GLU A 44 -11.31 6.98 -1.33
N ALA A 45 -10.75 8.12 -1.76
CA ALA A 45 -9.48 8.15 -2.50
C ALA A 45 -8.29 7.63 -1.67
N LEU A 46 -8.26 7.91 -0.36
CA LEU A 46 -7.24 7.40 0.55
C LEU A 46 -7.41 5.90 0.81
N GLN A 47 -8.64 5.41 0.96
CA GLN A 47 -8.94 3.98 1.09
C GLN A 47 -8.44 3.20 -0.13
N ASN A 48 -8.71 3.69 -1.34
CA ASN A 48 -8.21 3.07 -2.58
C ASN A 48 -6.67 2.99 -2.63
N LYS A 49 -5.99 4.05 -2.17
CA LYS A 49 -4.53 4.07 -2.06
C LYS A 49 -4.02 3.07 -1.03
N VAL A 50 -4.69 2.94 0.12
CA VAL A 50 -4.34 1.96 1.15
C VAL A 50 -4.55 0.52 0.69
N CYS A 51 -5.64 0.21 -0.01
CA CYS A 51 -5.85 -1.11 -0.62
C CYS A 51 -4.71 -1.45 -1.59
N SER A 52 -4.28 -0.50 -2.42
CA SER A 52 -3.16 -0.69 -3.34
C SER A 52 -1.83 -0.96 -2.61
N LEU A 53 -1.61 -0.32 -1.45
CA LEU A 53 -0.45 -0.57 -0.59
C LEU A 53 -0.50 -1.95 0.05
N GLN A 54 -1.68 -2.39 0.53
CA GLN A 54 -1.88 -3.73 1.08
C GLN A 54 -1.58 -4.81 0.04
N SER A 55 -2.16 -4.70 -1.16
CA SER A 55 -1.94 -5.69 -2.22
C SER A 55 -0.47 -5.79 -2.64
N LEU A 56 0.26 -4.66 -2.66
CA LEU A 56 1.70 -4.67 -2.94
C LEU A 56 2.50 -5.35 -1.82
N ASN A 57 2.15 -5.07 -0.56
CA ASN A 57 2.80 -5.70 0.59
C ASN A 57 2.54 -7.21 0.67
N GLU A 58 1.34 -7.67 0.33
CA GLU A 58 1.03 -9.10 0.26
C GLU A 58 1.84 -9.81 -0.83
N LYS A 59 2.01 -9.18 -2.01
CA LYS A 59 2.89 -9.70 -3.07
C LYS A 59 4.34 -9.83 -2.60
N ILE A 60 4.88 -8.78 -1.97
CA ILE A 60 6.24 -8.79 -1.41
C ILE A 60 6.43 -9.93 -0.41
N LEU A 61 5.47 -10.11 0.52
CA LEU A 61 5.52 -11.19 1.51
C LEU A 61 5.44 -12.57 0.85
N SER A 62 4.61 -12.75 -0.19
CA SER A 62 4.53 -14.02 -0.91
C SER A 62 5.83 -14.38 -1.65
N LEU A 63 6.59 -13.37 -2.07
CA LEU A 63 7.90 -13.52 -2.73
C LEU A 63 9.05 -13.64 -1.74
N THR A 64 8.80 -13.54 -0.43
CA THR A 64 9.81 -13.74 0.61
C THR A 64 9.44 -14.87 1.53
N ASP A 65 9.71 -16.07 1.03
CA ASP A 65 9.74 -17.32 1.77
C ASP A 65 11.13 -17.96 1.60
N ALA A 66 11.49 -18.92 2.47
CA ALA A 66 12.79 -19.58 2.51
C ALA A 66 13.14 -20.42 1.24
N LYS A 67 12.29 -20.37 0.21
CA LYS A 67 12.45 -21.06 -1.09
C LYS A 67 12.55 -20.10 -2.28
N SER A 68 12.55 -18.79 -2.04
CA SER A 68 12.65 -17.80 -3.12
C SER A 68 13.94 -17.98 -3.91
N THR A 69 13.82 -18.02 -5.23
CA THR A 69 14.95 -17.97 -6.17
C THR A 69 15.60 -16.57 -6.13
N PRO A 70 16.85 -16.43 -6.59
CA PRO A 70 17.51 -15.12 -6.66
C PRO A 70 16.71 -14.07 -7.45
N ASP A 71 16.03 -14.48 -8.52
CA ASP A 71 15.19 -13.59 -9.33
C ASP A 71 13.96 -13.12 -8.54
N GLU A 72 13.29 -14.01 -7.78
CA GLU A 72 12.17 -13.65 -6.91
C GLU A 72 12.60 -12.74 -5.75
N MET A 73 13.82 -12.91 -5.24
CA MET A 73 14.39 -12.00 -4.24
C MET A 73 14.61 -10.60 -4.80
N LEU A 74 15.16 -10.50 -6.01
CA LEU A 74 15.38 -9.23 -6.69
C LEU A 74 14.06 -8.51 -7.01
N GLU A 75 13.07 -9.25 -7.52
CA GLU A 75 11.71 -8.74 -7.75
C GLU A 75 11.06 -8.26 -6.44
N SER A 76 11.24 -9.00 -5.34
CA SER A 76 10.74 -8.60 -4.02
C SER A 76 11.42 -7.33 -3.48
N GLU A 77 12.70 -7.11 -3.77
CA GLU A 77 13.41 -5.87 -3.42
C GLU A 77 12.89 -4.67 -4.23
N GLU A 78 12.67 -4.84 -5.54
CA GLU A 78 12.08 -3.80 -6.39
C GLU A 78 10.68 -3.38 -5.90
N TYR A 79 9.83 -4.36 -5.59
CA TYR A 79 8.51 -4.08 -5.03
C TYR A 79 8.59 -3.44 -3.64
N THR A 80 9.55 -3.84 -2.81
CA THR A 80 9.77 -3.24 -1.49
C THR A 80 10.13 -1.76 -1.63
N PHE A 81 11.01 -1.42 -2.56
CA PHE A 81 11.35 -0.02 -2.84
C PHE A 81 10.14 0.80 -3.33
N ASP A 82 9.35 0.26 -4.28
CA ASP A 82 8.13 0.92 -4.76
C ASP A 82 7.11 1.13 -3.62
N LEU A 83 6.97 0.14 -2.74
CA LEU A 83 6.10 0.24 -1.57
C LEU A 83 6.55 1.37 -0.63
N GLU A 84 7.84 1.49 -0.34
CA GLU A 84 8.37 2.57 0.51
C GLU A 84 8.14 3.96 -0.10
N VAL A 85 8.31 4.11 -1.42
CA VAL A 85 8.02 5.36 -2.12
C VAL A 85 6.54 5.70 -2.03
N LYS A 86 5.65 4.73 -2.26
CA LYS A 86 4.20 4.92 -2.17
C LYS A 86 3.77 5.25 -0.74
N LEU A 87 4.33 4.60 0.29
CA LEU A 87 4.07 4.90 1.70
C LEU A 87 4.50 6.33 2.06
N ARG A 88 5.67 6.79 1.58
CA ARG A 88 6.13 8.16 1.81
C ARG A 88 5.18 9.19 1.21
N LYS A 89 4.73 8.99 -0.03
CA LYS A 89 3.73 9.86 -0.69
C LYS A 89 2.39 9.83 0.04
N PHE A 90 1.93 8.65 0.45
CA PHE A 90 0.67 8.50 1.18
C PHE A 90 0.70 9.25 2.53
N ARG A 91 1.81 9.16 3.27
CA ARG A 91 2.00 9.93 4.50
C ARG A 91 1.95 11.44 4.27
N GLN A 92 2.50 11.94 3.16
CA GLN A 92 2.39 13.35 2.80
C GLN A 92 0.95 13.76 2.52
N TYR A 93 0.18 12.93 1.80
CA TYR A 93 -1.26 13.19 1.58
C TYR A 93 -2.05 13.26 2.88
N LEU A 94 -1.84 12.32 3.81
CA LEU A 94 -2.49 12.35 5.13
C LEU A 94 -2.16 13.63 5.91
N LEU A 95 -0.91 14.09 5.86
CA LEU A 95 -0.49 15.34 6.49
C LEU A 95 -1.16 16.56 5.85
N GLN A 96 -1.32 16.60 4.52
CA GLN A 96 -2.00 17.72 3.84
C GLN A 96 -3.48 17.85 4.22
N ILE A 97 -4.16 16.73 4.44
CA ILE A 97 -5.58 16.73 4.81
C ILE A 97 -5.75 17.11 6.29
N SER A 98 -4.90 16.59 7.16
CA SER A 98 -4.93 16.92 8.60
C SER A 98 -4.47 18.35 8.92
N SER A 99 -3.62 18.96 8.09
CA SER A 99 -3.09 20.31 8.30
C SER A 99 -3.91 21.43 7.65
N SER A 100 -4.83 21.09 6.75
CA SER A 100 -5.58 22.08 5.99
C SER A 100 -7.05 22.09 6.36
N LYS A 101 -7.46 23.13 7.10
CA LYS A 101 -8.89 23.48 7.25
C LYS A 101 -9.55 23.89 5.90
N ASP A 102 -8.77 24.00 4.82
CA ASP A 102 -9.17 24.52 3.50
C ASP A 102 -8.66 23.69 2.30
N ALA A 103 -8.32 22.40 2.45
CA ALA A 103 -7.83 21.60 1.32
C ALA A 103 -8.96 21.36 0.31
N GLN A 104 -8.97 22.15 -0.77
CA GLN A 104 -9.74 21.83 -1.97
C GLN A 104 -9.28 20.47 -2.49
N VAL A 105 -10.22 19.52 -2.43
CA VAL A 105 -10.07 18.13 -2.86
C VAL A 105 -9.88 18.11 -4.37
N VAL A 106 -8.69 17.72 -4.83
CA VAL A 106 -8.47 17.44 -6.26
C VAL A 106 -9.13 16.10 -6.58
N PRO A 107 -10.10 16.03 -7.51
CA PRO A 107 -10.78 14.78 -7.85
C PRO A 107 -9.77 13.76 -8.38
N THR A 108 -9.61 12.65 -7.67
CA THR A 108 -8.84 11.51 -8.20
C THR A 108 -9.84 10.61 -8.92
N GLN A 109 -9.62 10.38 -10.22
CA GLN A 109 -10.47 9.49 -11.02
C GLN A 109 -10.56 8.11 -10.37
N ARG A 110 -11.79 7.57 -10.29
CA ARG A 110 -12.07 6.22 -9.79
C ARG A 110 -11.24 5.20 -10.55
N CYS A 111 -10.63 4.28 -9.80
CA CYS A 111 -9.93 3.14 -10.38
C CYS A 111 -10.99 2.12 -10.81
N GLU A 112 -11.38 2.13 -12.08
CA GLU A 112 -12.07 0.99 -12.65
C GLU A 112 -11.05 -0.14 -12.79
N ALA A 113 -11.26 -1.23 -12.05
CA ALA A 113 -10.52 -2.45 -12.25
C ALA A 113 -10.77 -2.93 -13.68
N GLN A 114 -9.80 -2.72 -14.57
CA GLN A 114 -9.82 -3.31 -15.90
C GLN A 114 -9.59 -4.81 -15.77
N THR A 115 -10.68 -5.56 -15.61
CA THR A 115 -10.68 -6.99 -15.92
C THR A 115 -10.52 -7.11 -17.43
N GLN A 116 -9.30 -7.34 -17.90
CA GLN A 116 -9.07 -7.81 -19.26
C GLN A 116 -9.60 -9.23 -19.36
N ASP A 117 -10.83 -9.36 -19.86
CA ASP A 117 -11.35 -10.61 -20.38
C ASP A 117 -10.52 -10.97 -21.63
N LYS A 118 -9.49 -11.80 -21.43
CA LYS A 118 -8.75 -12.39 -22.54
C LYS A 118 -9.67 -13.41 -23.20
N GLN A 119 -10.22 -13.01 -24.35
CA GLN A 119 -10.65 -13.91 -25.41
C GLN A 119 -9.67 -15.08 -25.57
N SER A 120 -10.07 -16.25 -25.11
CA SER A 120 -9.53 -17.51 -25.62
C SER A 120 -10.54 -18.07 -26.61
N ARG A 121 -10.27 -17.79 -27.89
CA ARG A 121 -10.75 -18.58 -29.01
C ARG A 121 -10.27 -20.02 -28.83
N ASN A 122 -11.21 -20.97 -28.82
CA ASN A 122 -11.26 -22.13 -29.73
C ASN A 122 -12.52 -22.95 -29.47
#